data_AF-A0A3M9YP42-F1
#
_entry.id   AF-A0A3M9YP42-F1
#
_cell.length_a   1.000
_cell.length_b   1.000
_cell.length_c   1.000
_cell.angle_alpha   90.00
_cell.angle_beta   90.00
_cell.angle_gamma   90.00
#
_symmetry.space_group_name_H-M   'P 1'
#
loop_
_entity.id
_entity.type
_entity.pdbx_description
1 polymer ?
#
loop_
_entity_poly.entity_id
_entity_poly.type
_entity_poly.pdbx_seq_one_letter_code
_entity_poly.pdbx_strand_id
1 'polypeptide(L)'
;MTTIKDRAAERAHRGTMTQHPLRAIALLAAPLLALTACQTPGSENPPPMVGKSTSPSPDTRAPAFVEAACGGCHAVEPPFLSPNPASPSFAAIANRRGLSEKSLADWLAVAHNYPEDMDFTLTRPQIDQIARYMVTLRKAGYVPDE
;
A
#
# COMPACT_ATOMS: atom_id res chain seq x y z
N MET A 1 43.96 -9.15 -67.00
CA MET A 1 43.56 -7.97 -67.82
C MET A 1 42.84 -6.98 -66.90
N THR A 2 42.91 -5.69 -67.19
CA THR A 2 42.78 -4.56 -66.23
C THR A 2 41.93 -3.44 -66.87
N THR A 3 41.13 -2.59 -66.19
CA THR A 3 40.94 -2.26 -64.75
C THR A 3 39.48 -1.71 -64.55
N ILE A 4 39.23 -0.96 -63.45
CA ILE A 4 38.27 0.17 -63.26
C ILE A 4 36.96 -0.22 -62.54
N LYS A 5 36.74 0.13 -61.25
CA LYS A 5 36.23 1.41 -60.67
C LYS A 5 34.76 1.70 -61.09
N ASP A 6 33.84 2.15 -60.24
CA ASP A 6 34.01 3.14 -59.15
C ASP A 6 33.30 2.82 -57.82
N ARG A 7 33.77 3.47 -56.76
CA ARG A 7 33.02 3.71 -55.51
C ARG A 7 32.63 5.18 -55.45
N ALA A 8 31.38 5.46 -55.12
CA ALA A 8 30.89 6.79 -54.77
C ALA A 8 29.78 6.67 -53.70
N ALA A 9 29.60 7.60 -52.77
CA ALA A 9 30.52 8.59 -52.23
C ALA A 9 29.96 9.07 -50.88
N GLU A 10 30.30 8.39 -49.79
CA GLU A 10 29.84 8.77 -48.45
C GLU A 10 30.80 9.80 -47.83
N ARG A 11 30.40 11.08 -47.81
CA ARG A 11 30.80 12.10 -46.82
C ARG A 11 30.15 13.45 -47.13
N ALA A 12 29.17 13.83 -46.31
CA ALA A 12 28.69 15.20 -46.24
C ALA A 12 29.23 15.90 -44.97
N HIS A 13 29.60 17.16 -45.15
CA HIS A 13 29.70 18.20 -44.14
C HIS A 13 30.77 18.10 -43.02
N ARG A 14 31.94 18.68 -43.32
CA ARG A 14 32.89 19.21 -42.34
C ARG A 14 32.36 20.54 -41.79
N GLY A 15 31.74 20.53 -40.61
CA GLY A 15 31.35 21.74 -39.88
C GLY A 15 32.43 22.19 -38.90
N THR A 16 33.16 23.25 -39.23
CA THR A 16 34.13 23.87 -38.30
C THR A 16 33.36 24.77 -37.33
N MET A 17 33.24 24.40 -36.05
CA MET A 17 32.67 25.29 -35.03
C MET A 17 33.71 25.68 -33.99
N THR A 18 33.95 26.98 -33.93
CA THR A 18 34.95 27.65 -33.09
C THR A 18 34.66 27.48 -31.60
N GLN A 19 35.67 27.03 -30.86
CA GLN A 19 35.75 27.22 -29.41
C GLN A 19 35.77 28.73 -29.11
N HIS A 20 35.00 29.22 -28.13
CA HIS A 20 35.27 30.40 -27.27
C HIS A 20 34.13 30.57 -26.23
N PRO A 21 34.32 31.27 -25.09
CA PRO A 21 34.43 30.54 -23.83
C PRO A 21 33.35 30.86 -22.80
N LEU A 22 33.42 30.16 -21.66
CA LEU A 22 32.60 30.40 -20.47
C LEU A 22 32.61 31.88 -20.05
N ARG A 23 31.53 32.60 -20.34
CA ARG A 23 31.11 33.87 -19.72
C ARG A 23 29.70 34.22 -20.21
N ALA A 24 28.91 34.88 -19.36
CA ALA A 24 27.57 35.42 -19.64
C ALA A 24 26.40 34.42 -19.81
N ILE A 25 26.20 33.52 -18.84
CA ILE A 25 24.86 33.33 -18.26
C ILE A 25 24.97 33.44 -16.74
N ALA A 26 25.24 34.66 -16.28
CA ALA A 26 25.01 35.05 -14.90
C ALA A 26 23.62 35.69 -14.80
N LEU A 27 22.99 35.59 -13.62
CA LEU A 27 21.83 36.38 -13.20
C LEU A 27 20.45 36.05 -13.85
N LEU A 28 19.99 34.81 -13.71
CA LEU A 28 18.56 34.49 -13.58
C LEU A 28 18.33 33.51 -12.42
N ALA A 29 18.61 33.98 -11.21
CA ALA A 29 18.41 33.23 -9.96
C ALA A 29 17.36 33.92 -9.08
N ALA A 30 16.31 33.16 -8.72
CA ALA A 30 15.19 33.53 -7.82
C ALA A 30 14.26 34.66 -8.34
N PRO A 31 12.93 34.62 -8.05
CA PRO A 31 12.29 33.94 -6.93
C PRO A 31 11.16 32.96 -7.31
N LEU A 32 11.37 31.67 -7.03
CA LEU A 32 10.33 30.62 -6.99
C LEU A 32 10.26 29.99 -5.59
N LEU A 33 10.37 30.84 -4.56
CA LEU A 33 10.42 30.48 -3.13
C LEU A 33 9.30 31.20 -2.36
N ALA A 34 8.04 30.82 -2.65
CA ALA A 34 6.86 31.49 -2.07
C ALA A 34 5.70 30.55 -1.68
N LEU A 35 5.97 29.25 -1.42
CA LEU A 35 4.97 28.31 -0.88
C LEU A 35 5.43 27.52 0.37
N THR A 36 6.60 27.82 0.94
CA THR A 36 7.13 27.12 2.12
C THR A 36 6.68 27.75 3.45
N ALA A 37 5.37 27.94 3.64
CA ALA A 37 4.82 28.77 4.72
C ALA A 37 3.77 28.07 5.62
N CYS A 38 3.86 26.74 5.81
CA CYS A 38 3.12 26.00 6.85
C CYS A 38 3.94 24.82 7.42
N GLN A 39 5.22 25.06 7.73
CA GLN A 39 5.98 24.15 8.60
C GLN A 39 6.01 24.76 10.00
N THR A 40 4.98 24.49 10.80
CA THR A 40 5.06 24.65 12.26
C THR A 40 6.16 23.73 12.77
N PRO A 41 7.22 24.24 13.42
CA PRO A 41 8.15 23.38 14.11
C PRO A 41 7.40 22.71 15.27
N GLY A 42 7.06 21.44 15.10
CA GLY A 42 6.59 20.62 16.21
C GLY A 42 7.72 20.60 17.24
N SER A 43 7.41 21.00 18.49
CA SER A 43 8.38 20.96 19.58
C SER A 43 9.00 19.56 19.64
N GLU A 44 10.32 19.45 19.49
CA GLU A 44 11.02 18.17 19.50
C GLU A 44 10.93 17.44 20.85
N ASN A 45 10.43 18.11 21.88
CA ASN A 45 9.94 17.51 23.12
C ASN A 45 8.64 18.20 23.57
N PRO A 46 7.44 17.70 23.21
CA PRO A 46 6.25 18.01 23.99
C PRO A 46 6.45 17.43 25.40
N PRO A 47 5.94 18.08 26.47
CA PRO A 47 5.93 17.45 27.79
C PRO A 47 5.20 16.10 27.68
N PRO A 48 5.69 15.03 28.35
CA PRO A 48 5.06 13.73 28.26
C PRO A 48 3.61 13.86 28.72
N MET A 49 2.68 13.69 27.77
CA MET A 49 1.27 13.53 28.08
C MET A 49 1.13 12.19 28.81
N VAL A 50 1.26 12.24 30.14
CA VAL A 50 0.98 11.10 31.03
C VAL A 50 -0.52 10.89 31.09
N GLY A 51 -1.09 10.52 29.94
CA GLY A 51 -2.35 9.81 29.91
C GLY A 51 -2.23 8.53 30.73
N LYS A 52 -3.37 8.03 31.19
CA LYS A 52 -3.48 6.64 31.66
C LYS A 52 -2.76 5.76 30.64
N SER A 53 -1.93 4.81 31.08
CA SER A 53 -1.41 3.77 30.20
C SER A 53 -2.59 2.99 29.65
N THR A 54 -3.08 3.41 28.49
CA THR A 54 -3.88 2.58 27.61
C THR A 54 -2.94 1.46 27.24
N SER A 55 -3.27 0.23 27.65
CA SER A 55 -2.63 -0.97 27.09
C SER A 55 -2.47 -0.76 25.59
N PRO A 56 -1.30 -1.07 25.00
CA PRO A 56 -1.10 -0.86 23.57
C PRO A 56 -2.32 -1.46 22.86
N SER A 57 -3.07 -0.61 22.15
CA SER A 57 -4.18 -1.10 21.36
C SER A 57 -3.62 -2.24 20.53
N PRO A 58 -4.27 -3.43 20.51
CA PRO A 58 -3.84 -4.50 19.64
C PRO A 58 -3.59 -3.91 18.27
N ASP A 59 -2.44 -4.24 17.66
CA ASP A 59 -2.17 -3.78 16.30
C ASP A 59 -3.20 -4.45 15.40
N THR A 60 -4.27 -3.70 15.13
CA THR A 60 -5.43 -4.12 14.36
C THR A 60 -5.19 -3.93 12.88
N ARG A 61 -4.01 -3.40 12.48
CA ARG A 61 -3.61 -3.30 11.09
C ARG A 61 -3.65 -4.67 10.44
N ALA A 62 -4.31 -4.76 9.30
CA ALA A 62 -4.33 -5.96 8.50
C ALA A 62 -2.92 -6.25 7.97
N PRO A 63 -2.48 -7.53 7.96
CA PRO A 63 -1.31 -7.92 7.20
C PRO A 63 -1.50 -7.50 5.74
N ALA A 64 -0.47 -6.95 5.09
CA ALA A 64 -0.61 -6.37 3.75
C ALA A 64 -1.24 -7.30 2.70
N PHE A 65 -1.03 -8.61 2.83
CA PHE A 65 -1.69 -9.64 2.01
C PHE A 65 -3.21 -9.72 2.25
N VAL A 66 -3.66 -9.60 3.50
CA VAL A 66 -5.08 -9.62 3.89
C VAL A 66 -5.80 -8.38 3.34
N GLU A 67 -5.17 -7.21 3.45
CA GLU A 67 -5.69 -5.99 2.81
C GLU A 67 -5.77 -6.15 1.29
N ALA A 68 -4.69 -6.59 0.64
CA ALA A 68 -4.65 -6.72 -0.82
C ALA A 68 -5.61 -7.77 -1.39
N ALA A 69 -5.89 -8.86 -0.66
CA ALA A 69 -6.76 -9.95 -1.13
C ALA A 69 -8.24 -9.77 -0.71
N CYS A 70 -8.50 -9.23 0.48
CA CYS A 70 -9.84 -9.20 1.08
C CYS A 70 -10.42 -7.78 1.25
N GLY A 71 -9.54 -6.76 1.33
CA GLY A 71 -9.90 -5.35 1.59
C GLY A 71 -10.79 -4.73 0.51
N GLY A 72 -10.73 -5.23 -0.73
CA GLY A 72 -11.58 -4.76 -1.83
C GLY A 72 -13.09 -5.00 -1.63
N CYS A 73 -13.47 -5.90 -0.72
CA CYS A 73 -14.88 -6.17 -0.38
C CYS A 73 -15.16 -6.05 1.13
N HIS A 74 -14.29 -6.62 1.96
CA HIS A 74 -14.44 -6.61 3.43
C HIS A 74 -13.64 -5.47 4.05
N ALA A 75 -14.18 -4.80 5.07
CA ALA A 75 -13.31 -4.05 5.96
C ALA A 75 -12.54 -5.03 6.87
N VAL A 76 -11.25 -5.15 6.60
CA VAL A 76 -10.35 -6.06 7.32
C VAL A 76 -9.78 -5.43 8.59
N GLU A 77 -9.62 -4.10 8.62
CA GLU A 77 -9.11 -3.30 9.75
C GLU A 77 -10.06 -2.13 10.12
N PRO A 78 -9.87 -1.43 11.27
CA PRO A 78 -10.69 -0.28 11.63
C PRO A 78 -10.66 0.83 10.56
N PRO A 79 -11.77 1.54 10.28
CA PRO A 79 -12.99 1.63 11.09
C PRO A 79 -14.06 0.56 10.80
N PHE A 80 -13.72 -0.56 10.17
CA PHE A 80 -14.61 -1.72 9.95
C PHE A 80 -15.87 -1.49 9.09
N LEU A 81 -15.96 -0.39 8.33
CA LEU A 81 -17.01 -0.18 7.32
C LEU A 81 -16.60 -0.79 5.97
N SER A 82 -17.22 -1.91 5.59
CA SER A 82 -16.88 -2.65 4.36
C SER A 82 -17.17 -1.87 3.07
N PRO A 83 -16.25 -1.88 2.08
CA PRO A 83 -16.50 -1.30 0.76
C PRO A 83 -17.69 -1.93 0.02
N ASN A 84 -17.89 -3.25 0.18
CA ASN A 84 -19.09 -3.93 -0.28
C ASN A 84 -20.09 -4.04 0.90
N PRO A 85 -21.29 -3.42 0.83
CA PRO A 85 -22.26 -3.45 1.93
C PRO A 85 -22.87 -4.85 2.18
N ALA A 86 -22.74 -5.79 1.26
CA ALA A 86 -23.11 -7.19 1.47
C ALA A 86 -22.02 -8.01 2.19
N SER A 87 -20.78 -7.51 2.23
CA SER A 87 -19.63 -8.17 2.86
C SER A 87 -19.50 -7.75 4.33
N PRO A 88 -19.66 -8.67 5.31
CA PRO A 88 -19.46 -8.32 6.72
C PRO A 88 -17.99 -7.98 7.00
N SER A 89 -17.74 -7.04 7.91
CA SER A 89 -16.37 -6.72 8.34
C SER A 89 -15.69 -7.92 9.01
N PHE A 90 -14.36 -7.95 9.01
CA PHE A 90 -13.62 -9.03 9.68
C PHE A 90 -13.89 -9.04 11.19
N ALA A 91 -14.10 -7.89 11.82
CA ALA A 91 -14.55 -7.80 13.21
C ALA A 91 -15.93 -8.45 13.41
N ALA A 92 -16.90 -8.19 12.53
CA ALA A 92 -18.23 -8.81 12.60
C ALA A 92 -18.17 -10.33 12.41
N ILE A 93 -17.29 -10.84 11.54
CA ILE A 93 -17.05 -12.28 11.40
C ILE A 93 -16.41 -12.86 12.67
N ALA A 94 -15.31 -12.26 13.15
CA ALA A 94 -14.53 -12.74 14.30
C ALA A 94 -15.36 -12.89 15.58
N ASN A 95 -16.33 -11.99 15.78
CA ASN A 95 -17.20 -11.96 16.95
C ASN A 95 -18.44 -12.87 16.84
N ARG A 96 -18.58 -13.66 15.77
CA ARG A 96 -19.63 -14.70 15.66
C ARG A 96 -19.50 -15.75 16.77
N ARG A 97 -20.63 -16.10 17.38
CA ARG A 97 -20.71 -17.12 18.44
C ARG A 97 -20.21 -18.48 17.92
N GLY A 98 -19.26 -19.08 18.65
CA GLY A 98 -18.69 -20.39 18.30
C GLY A 98 -17.53 -20.35 17.30
N LEU A 99 -17.18 -19.19 16.73
CA LEU A 99 -15.99 -19.09 15.87
C LEU A 99 -14.70 -19.27 16.68
N SER A 100 -13.74 -19.97 16.07
CA SER A 100 -12.36 -20.19 16.53
C SER A 100 -11.38 -20.06 15.36
N GLU A 101 -10.08 -19.88 15.63
CA GLU A 101 -9.01 -19.87 14.61
C GLU A 101 -9.07 -21.15 13.76
N LYS A 102 -9.20 -22.33 14.40
CA LYS A 102 -9.32 -23.61 13.70
C LYS A 102 -10.55 -23.68 12.79
N SER A 103 -11.75 -23.37 13.30
CA SER A 103 -12.97 -23.47 12.49
C SER A 103 -12.97 -22.50 11.30
N LEU A 104 -12.33 -21.33 11.47
CA LEU A 104 -12.17 -20.36 10.40
C LEU A 104 -11.15 -20.83 9.35
N ALA A 105 -10.01 -21.38 9.78
CA ALA A 105 -9.02 -21.97 8.88
C ALA A 105 -9.59 -23.18 8.11
N ASP A 106 -10.35 -24.04 8.77
CA ASP A 106 -11.01 -25.19 8.14
C ASP A 106 -12.07 -24.73 7.12
N TRP A 107 -12.85 -23.67 7.40
CA TRP A 107 -13.79 -23.08 6.45
C TRP A 107 -13.08 -22.44 5.25
N LEU A 108 -12.07 -21.61 5.49
CA LEU A 108 -11.25 -21.00 4.44
C LEU A 108 -10.58 -22.06 3.56
N ALA A 109 -10.19 -23.22 4.08
CA ALA A 109 -9.58 -24.29 3.28
C ALA A 109 -10.53 -24.92 2.22
N VAL A 110 -11.85 -24.77 2.36
CA VAL A 110 -12.84 -25.42 1.48
C VAL A 110 -13.85 -24.47 0.83
N ALA A 111 -14.01 -23.26 1.36
CA ALA A 111 -15.09 -22.34 0.99
C ALA A 111 -14.63 -20.88 0.84
N HIS A 112 -13.32 -20.63 0.67
CA HIS A 112 -12.83 -19.27 0.42
C HIS A 112 -13.37 -18.65 -0.88
N ASN A 113 -13.76 -19.47 -1.87
CA ASN A 113 -14.40 -19.04 -3.11
C ASN A 113 -15.95 -19.03 -3.02
N TYR A 114 -16.52 -18.80 -1.83
CA TYR A 114 -17.97 -18.67 -1.64
C TYR A 114 -18.32 -17.37 -0.90
N PRO A 115 -19.14 -16.46 -1.49
CA PRO A 115 -19.73 -16.53 -2.84
C PRO A 115 -18.68 -16.51 -3.96
N GLU A 116 -19.10 -16.77 -5.19
CA GLU A 116 -18.27 -16.80 -6.40
C GLU A 116 -17.49 -15.49 -6.66
N ASP A 117 -17.92 -14.36 -6.11
CA ASP A 117 -17.16 -13.10 -6.12
C ASP A 117 -15.83 -13.16 -5.34
N MET A 118 -15.63 -14.19 -4.49
CA MET A 118 -14.42 -14.42 -3.71
C MET A 118 -13.43 -15.40 -4.38
N ASP A 119 -13.51 -15.61 -5.70
CA ASP A 119 -12.69 -16.60 -6.42
C ASP A 119 -11.19 -16.23 -6.50
N PHE A 120 -10.41 -16.61 -5.48
CA PHE A 120 -8.94 -16.45 -5.44
C PHE A 120 -8.24 -17.56 -4.65
N THR A 121 -7.20 -18.18 -5.22
CA THR A 121 -6.49 -19.29 -4.55
C THR A 121 -5.76 -18.85 -3.28
N LEU A 122 -6.10 -19.47 -2.14
CA LEU A 122 -5.33 -19.38 -0.90
C LEU A 122 -4.42 -20.59 -0.65
N THR A 123 -3.16 -20.34 -0.31
CA THR A 123 -2.26 -21.39 0.23
C THR A 123 -2.53 -21.65 1.71
N ARG A 124 -2.12 -22.83 2.22
CA ARG A 124 -2.33 -23.18 3.63
C ARG A 124 -1.72 -22.16 4.63
N PRO A 125 -0.48 -21.66 4.45
CA PRO A 125 0.07 -20.63 5.31
C PRO A 125 -0.73 -19.31 5.29
N GLN A 126 -1.29 -18.92 4.14
CA GLN A 126 -2.17 -17.74 4.04
C GLN A 126 -3.49 -17.95 4.79
N ILE A 127 -4.11 -19.13 4.67
CA ILE A 127 -5.31 -19.51 5.42
C ILE A 127 -5.07 -19.39 6.93
N ASP A 128 -3.99 -20.01 7.42
CA ASP A 128 -3.67 -20.00 8.84
C ASP A 128 -3.32 -18.57 9.33
N GLN A 129 -2.68 -17.74 8.49
CA GLN A 129 -2.41 -16.32 8.78
C GLN A 129 -3.70 -15.48 8.86
N ILE A 130 -4.62 -15.63 7.90
CA ILE A 130 -5.93 -14.93 7.90
C ILE A 130 -6.70 -15.32 9.18
N ALA A 131 -6.81 -16.62 9.46
CA ALA A 131 -7.57 -17.12 10.59
C ALA A 131 -7.02 -16.60 11.93
N ARG A 132 -5.69 -16.58 12.08
CA ARG A 132 -4.99 -16.03 13.24
C ARG A 132 -5.19 -14.53 13.41
N TYR A 133 -5.10 -13.78 12.32
CA TYR A 133 -5.33 -12.33 12.35
C TYR A 133 -6.79 -12.03 12.76
N MET A 134 -7.77 -12.67 12.13
CA MET A 134 -9.18 -12.39 12.41
C MET A 134 -9.56 -12.64 13.88
N VAL A 135 -8.98 -13.63 14.55
CA VAL A 135 -9.27 -13.86 15.98
C VAL A 135 -8.68 -12.80 16.93
N THR A 136 -7.74 -11.96 16.51
CA THR A 136 -7.26 -10.82 17.32
C THR A 136 -8.30 -9.68 17.37
N LEU A 137 -9.20 -9.62 16.39
CA LEU A 137 -10.27 -8.60 16.27
C LEU A 137 -11.48 -8.89 17.18
N ARG A 138 -11.40 -9.89 18.05
CA ARG A 138 -12.49 -10.27 18.96
C ARG A 138 -12.55 -9.32 20.15
N LYS A 139 -13.76 -8.85 20.48
CA LYS A 139 -14.02 -7.91 21.56
C LYS A 139 -15.16 -8.41 22.44
N ALA A 140 -14.93 -8.47 23.75
CA ALA A 140 -16.00 -8.76 24.70
C ALA A 140 -17.09 -7.68 24.62
N GLY A 141 -18.35 -8.10 24.46
CA GLY A 141 -19.46 -7.17 24.25
C GLY A 141 -19.41 -6.45 22.90
N TYR A 142 -18.90 -7.09 21.84
CA TYR A 142 -18.96 -6.55 20.48
C TYR A 142 -20.41 -6.19 20.09
N VAL A 143 -20.59 -4.96 19.63
CA VAL A 143 -21.78 -4.46 18.94
C VAL A 143 -21.33 -4.18 17.51
N PRO A 144 -22.06 -4.67 16.48
CA PRO A 144 -21.75 -4.34 15.10
C PRO A 144 -21.78 -2.84 14.85
N ASP A 145 -20.88 -2.37 14.00
CA ASP A 145 -20.90 -1.02 13.45
C ASP A 145 -22.06 -0.92 12.43
N GLU A 146 -22.82 0.18 12.45
CA GLU A 146 -24.02 0.43 11.61
C GLU A 146 -23.69 1.10 10.26
#